data_AF-A0A9E5BT18-F1
#
_entry.id   AF-A0A9E5BT18-F1
#
_cell.length_a   1.000
_cell.length_b   1.000
_cell.length_c   1.000
_cell.angle_alpha   90.00
_cell.angle_beta   90.00
_cell.angle_gamma   90.00
#
_symmetry.space_group_name_H-M   'P 1'
#
loop_
_entity.id
_entity.type
_entity.pdbx_description
1 polymer ?
#
loop_
_entity_poly.entity_id
_entity_poly.type
_entity_poly.pdbx_seq_one_letter_code
_entity_poly.pdbx_strand_id
1 'polypeptide(L)' 'MIDHLDHLVLTTAHEKQCIHFYTRILGMKLESFIGGTPPVERKA' A
#
# COMPACT_ATOMS: atom_id res chain seq x y z
N MET A 1 -10.59 -20.78 4.11
CA MET A 1 -11.20 -19.47 4.41
C MET A 1 -10.05 -18.50 4.65
N ILE A 2 -10.02 -17.33 4.02
CA ILE A 2 -8.93 -16.35 4.21
C ILE A 2 -9.13 -15.70 5.57
N ASP A 3 -8.14 -15.85 6.46
CA ASP A 3 -8.19 -15.40 7.85
C ASP A 3 -7.61 -13.98 8.03
N HIS A 4 -6.58 -13.63 7.25
CA HIS A 4 -5.99 -12.30 7.22
C HIS A 4 -5.35 -12.02 5.85
N LEU A 5 -5.21 -10.74 5.53
CA LEU A 5 -4.55 -10.26 4.32
C LEU A 5 -3.26 -9.56 4.75
N ASP A 6 -2.11 -10.18 4.48
CA ASP A 6 -0.82 -9.64 4.91
C ASP A 6 -0.39 -8.40 4.12
N HIS A 7 -0.34 -8.52 2.79
CA HIS A 7 0.15 -7.46 1.89
C HIS A 7 -0.62 -7.50 0.57
N LEU A 8 -0.94 -6.33 0.03
CA LEU A 8 -1.67 -6.18 -1.23
C LEU A 8 -0.88 -5.29 -2.18
N VAL A 9 -0.54 -5.80 -3.36
CA VAL A 9 0.10 -5.01 -4.43
C VAL A 9 -0.99 -4.55 -5.39
N LEU A 10 -1.10 -3.24 -5.58
CA LEU A 10 -2.14 -2.64 -6.40
C LEU A 10 -1.53 -1.81 -7.54
N THR A 11 -2.11 -1.93 -8.73
CA THR A 11 -1.87 -0.98 -9.83
C THR A 11 -3.08 -0.07 -9.94
N THR A 12 -2.88 1.24 -9.80
CA THR A 12 -3.96 2.24 -9.85
C THR A 12 -3.56 3.41 -10.74
N ALA A 13 -4.52 3.94 -11.49
CA ALA A 13 -4.35 5.20 -12.20
C ALA A 13 -4.38 6.42 -11.27
N HIS A 14 -4.91 6.26 -10.05
CA HIS A 14 -5.14 7.35 -9.11
C HIS A 14 -4.60 7.02 -7.70
N GLU A 15 -3.28 7.12 -7.55
CA GLU A 15 -2.57 6.77 -6.31
C GLU A 15 -3.17 7.42 -5.05
N LYS A 16 -3.39 8.74 -5.06
CA LYS A 16 -3.87 9.48 -3.87
C LYS A 16 -5.24 9.03 -3.38
N GLN A 17 -6.15 8.76 -4.31
CA GLN A 17 -7.52 8.31 -4.00
C GLN A 17 -7.51 6.89 -3.46
N CYS A 18 -6.63 6.04 -4.03
CA CYS A 18 -6.40 4.68 -3.59
C CYS A 18 -5.86 4.65 -2.15
N ILE A 19 -4.78 5.40 -1.89
CA ILE A 19 -4.22 5.54 -0.53
C ILE A 19 -5.28 6.06 0.45
N HIS A 20 -6.07 7.08 0.07
CA HIS A 20 -7.14 7.60 0.92
C HIS A 20 -8.19 6.53 1.25
N PHE A 21 -8.61 5.73 0.27
CA PHE A 21 -9.56 4.66 0.49
C PHE A 21 -9.05 3.63 1.51
N TYR A 22 -7.85 3.10 1.31
CA TYR A 22 -7.29 2.07 2.21
C TYR A 22 -6.96 2.64 3.60
N THR A 23 -6.42 3.86 3.68
CA THR A 23 -6.01 4.43 4.98
C THR A 23 -7.14 5.07 5.77
N ARG A 24 -8.11 5.71 5.11
CA ARG A 24 -9.19 6.46 5.78
C ARG A 24 -10.48 5.69 5.87
N ILE A 25 -10.86 4.93 4.83
CA ILE A 25 -12.13 4.23 4.79
C ILE A 25 -11.99 2.83 5.40
N LEU A 26 -10.94 2.10 5.02
CA LEU A 26 -10.65 0.76 5.56
C LEU A 26 -9.80 0.79 6.85
N GLY A 27 -9.27 1.95 7.22
CA GLY A 27 -8.49 2.10 8.45
C GLY A 27 -7.14 1.38 8.44
N MET A 28 -6.61 1.04 7.27
CA MET A 28 -5.29 0.43 7.12
C MET A 28 -4.18 1.47 7.34
N LYS A 29 -2.96 1.00 7.58
CA LYS A 29 -1.79 1.87 7.71
C LYS A 29 -0.99 1.84 6.43
N LEU A 30 -0.57 3.01 5.96
CA LEU A 30 0.39 3.14 4.87
C LEU A 30 1.81 3.02 5.45
N GLU A 31 2.56 2.04 4.97
CA GLU A 31 3.97 1.83 5.33
C GLU A 31 4.86 2.30 4.18
N SER A 32 5.85 3.13 4.47
CA SER A 32 6.87 3.55 3.49
C SER A 32 8.21 2.92 3.82
N PHE A 33 8.85 2.31 2.84
CA PHE A 33 10.17 1.70 3.00
C PHE A 33 11.05 1.92 1.77
N ILE A 34 12.36 1.94 2.00
CA ILE A 34 13.36 2.01 0.94
C ILE A 34 13.79 0.58 0.62
N GLY A 35 13.66 0.15 -0.63
CA GLY A 35 14.04 -1.19 -1.03
C GLY A 35 14.58 -1.28 -2.45
N GLY A 36 15.24 -2.40 -2.76
CA GLY A 36 15.80 -2.70 -4.08
C GLY A 36 17.19 -2.11 -4.33
N THR A 37 17.76 -2.50 -5.46
CA THR A 37 19.06 -2.01 -5.96
C THR A 37 18.84 -1.49 -7.39
N PRO A 38 18.93 -0.18 -7.67
CA PRO A 38 19.22 0.93 -6.74
C PRO A 38 18.08 1.18 -5.72
N PRO A 39 18.36 1.89 -4.61
CA PRO A 39 17.36 2.17 -3.58
C PRO A 39 16.27 3.10 -4.11
N VAL A 40 15.02 2.65 -4.04
CA VAL A 40 13.84 3.43 -4.43
C VAL A 40 12.84 3.39 -3.28
N GLU A 41 12.19 4.52 -3.02
CA GLU A 41 11.10 4.63 -2.06
C GLU A 41 9.87 3.86 -2.57
N ARG A 42 9.30 3.01 -1.73
CA ARG A 42 8.07 2.26 -2.00
C ARG A 42 7.06 2.45 -0.87
N LYS A 43 5.78 2.35 -1.22
CA LYS A 43 4.65 2.42 -0.31
C LYS A 43 3.92 1.08 -0.33
N ALA A 44 3.63 0.51 0.84
CA ALA A 44 2.80 -0.68 1.06
C ALA A 44 1.59 -0.35 1.93
#